data_AF-A0A519LZA5-F1
#
_entry.id   AF-A0A519LZA5-F1
#
_cell.length_a   1.000
_cell.length_b   1.000
_cell.length_c   1.000
_cell.angle_alpha   90.00
_cell.angle_beta   90.00
_cell.angle_gamma   90.00
#
_symmetry.space_group_name_H-M   'P 1'
#
loop_
_entity.id
_entity.type
_entity.pdbx_description
1 polymer ?
#
loop_
_entity_poly.entity_id
_entity_poly.type
_entity_poly.pdbx_seq_one_letter_code
_entity_poly.pdbx_strand_id
1 'polypeptide(L)'
;MFKKTVFIFFIFITIQAQAQNSKDSIYEDHSISTQLFTKCFENLNQGSDIFENYPALKSMKFCSLIECMFLLSYEEQAIQLAAKNRLLGITTQLYKEGNPVYLINGLDSFLTAQEKNKNLDDDNHLVYITFAECTAPKFLRDGAQIVNDQTRLLINQESSLGTSK
;
A
#
# COMPACT_ATOMS: atom_id res chain seq x y z
N MET A 1 -33.94 43.67 -20.49
CA MET A 1 -34.44 42.69 -19.49
C MET A 1 -34.10 41.23 -19.80
N PHE A 2 -33.65 40.88 -21.02
CA PHE A 2 -33.34 39.49 -21.43
C PHE A 2 -32.05 38.89 -20.86
N LYS A 3 -31.04 39.70 -20.51
CA LYS A 3 -29.74 39.21 -20.00
C LYS A 3 -29.80 38.59 -18.60
N LYS A 4 -30.73 39.03 -17.75
CA LYS A 4 -30.87 38.49 -16.37
C LYS A 4 -31.50 37.10 -16.36
N THR A 5 -32.37 36.79 -17.33
CA THR A 5 -33.07 35.51 -17.39
C THR A 5 -32.18 34.37 -17.90
N VAL A 6 -31.25 34.67 -18.82
CA VAL A 6 -30.28 33.67 -19.33
C VAL A 6 -29.30 33.22 -18.24
N PHE A 7 -28.92 34.13 -17.34
CA PHE A 7 -28.00 33.81 -16.24
C PHE A 7 -28.62 32.88 -15.20
N ILE A 8 -29.93 33.03 -14.93
CA ILE A 8 -30.67 32.15 -14.02
C ILE A 8 -30.76 30.73 -14.60
N PHE A 9 -30.90 30.58 -15.92
CA PHE A 9 -30.97 29.26 -16.56
C PHE A 9 -29.65 28.48 -16.49
N PHE A 10 -28.50 29.17 -16.59
CA PHE A 10 -27.18 28.54 -16.46
C PHE A 10 -26.89 28.00 -15.04
N ILE A 11 -27.43 28.65 -14.00
CA ILE A 11 -27.26 28.22 -12.60
C ILE A 11 -28.03 26.91 -12.32
N PHE A 12 -29.14 26.64 -13.00
CA PHE A 12 -29.89 25.39 -12.80
C PHE A 12 -29.21 24.16 -13.41
N ILE A 13 -28.35 24.34 -14.43
CA ILE A 13 -27.66 23.22 -15.09
C ILE A 13 -26.51 22.68 -14.21
N THR A 14 -25.91 23.51 -13.36
CA THR A 14 -24.82 23.07 -12.46
C THR A 14 -25.31 22.28 -11.24
N ILE A 15 -26.60 22.34 -10.91
CA ILE A 15 -27.18 21.64 -9.74
C ILE A 15 -27.57 20.18 -10.07
N GLN A 16 -27.57 19.79 -11.36
CA GLN A 16 -27.83 18.40 -11.77
C GLN A 16 -26.58 17.51 -11.85
N ALA A 17 -25.44 17.96 -11.33
CA ALA A 17 -24.32 17.06 -11.05
C ALA A 17 -24.71 16.13 -9.88
N GLN A 18 -25.50 15.10 -10.18
CA GLN A 18 -25.68 13.98 -9.28
C GLN A 18 -24.31 13.34 -9.08
N ALA A 19 -23.76 13.47 -7.87
CA ALA A 19 -22.69 12.58 -7.45
C ALA A 19 -23.19 11.15 -7.65
N GLN A 20 -22.40 10.31 -8.32
CA GLN A 20 -22.67 8.89 -8.46
C GLN A 20 -22.54 8.23 -7.09
N ASN A 21 -23.55 8.38 -6.23
CA ASN A 21 -23.74 7.47 -5.11
C ASN A 21 -24.39 6.22 -5.71
N SER A 22 -23.59 5.40 -6.41
CA SER A 22 -23.90 3.98 -6.46
C SER A 22 -24.07 3.53 -5.02
N LYS A 23 -25.19 2.87 -4.72
CA LYS A 23 -25.46 2.26 -3.41
C LYS A 23 -24.14 1.78 -2.81
N ASP A 24 -23.76 2.34 -1.64
CA ASP A 24 -22.63 1.87 -0.83
C ASP A 24 -22.91 0.44 -0.39
N SER A 25 -22.83 -0.53 -1.31
CA SER A 25 -22.42 -1.85 -0.92
C SER A 25 -20.97 -1.69 -0.54
N ILE A 26 -20.67 -1.82 0.75
CA ILE A 26 -19.31 -1.97 1.24
C ILE A 26 -18.72 -3.15 0.46
N TYR A 27 -17.99 -2.87 -0.61
CA TYR A 27 -17.33 -3.86 -1.41
C TYR A 27 -16.08 -4.25 -0.63
N GLU A 28 -16.13 -5.40 0.02
CA GLU A 28 -14.97 -5.95 0.72
C GLU A 28 -14.07 -6.62 -0.32
N ASP A 29 -12.92 -6.00 -0.60
CA ASP A 29 -11.96 -6.56 -1.54
C ASP A 29 -11.21 -7.73 -0.89
N HIS A 30 -11.58 -8.95 -1.26
CA HIS A 30 -10.90 -10.17 -0.83
C HIS A 30 -9.71 -10.57 -1.72
N SER A 31 -9.19 -9.66 -2.56
CA SER A 31 -8.00 -9.95 -3.38
C SER A 31 -6.79 -10.35 -2.54
N ILE A 32 -5.90 -11.19 -3.10
CA ILE A 32 -4.62 -11.51 -2.48
C ILE A 32 -3.80 -10.24 -2.20
N SER A 33 -3.90 -9.22 -3.06
CA SER A 33 -3.27 -7.92 -2.86
C SER A 33 -3.71 -7.28 -1.55
N THR A 34 -5.02 -7.16 -1.32
CA THR A 34 -5.57 -6.54 -0.12
C THR A 34 -5.28 -7.37 1.12
N GLN A 35 -5.36 -8.70 1.03
CA GLN A 35 -5.01 -9.61 2.12
C GLN A 35 -3.56 -9.43 2.56
N LEU A 36 -2.60 -9.43 1.63
CA LEU A 36 -1.18 -9.28 1.96
C LEU A 36 -0.81 -7.86 2.40
N PHE A 37 -1.44 -6.83 1.84
CA PHE A 37 -1.16 -5.44 2.18
C PHE A 37 -1.58 -5.10 3.61
N THR A 38 -2.65 -5.72 4.09
CA THR A 38 -3.26 -5.51 5.42
C THR A 38 -2.93 -6.60 6.43
N LYS A 39 -2.26 -7.69 6.02
CA LYS A 39 -1.87 -8.80 6.91
C LYS A 39 -1.03 -8.29 8.09
N CYS A 40 -1.49 -8.58 9.30
CA CYS A 40 -0.83 -8.20 10.55
C CYS A 40 0.18 -9.26 11.01
N PHE A 41 1.45 -8.89 11.13
CA PHE A 41 2.54 -9.70 11.66
C PHE A 41 2.86 -9.33 13.11
N GLU A 42 2.07 -9.82 14.07
CA GLU A 42 2.20 -9.45 15.48
C GLU A 42 3.58 -9.80 16.08
N ASN A 43 4.26 -10.79 15.52
CA ASN A 43 5.61 -11.21 15.92
C ASN A 43 6.72 -10.27 15.44
N LEU A 44 6.44 -9.32 14.54
CA LEU A 44 7.39 -8.34 14.02
C LEU A 44 7.23 -6.99 14.72
N ASN A 45 7.58 -6.97 16.02
CA ASN A 45 7.38 -5.83 16.91
C ASN A 45 8.67 -5.02 17.18
N GLN A 46 9.68 -5.10 16.31
CA GLN A 46 10.94 -4.37 16.48
C GLN A 46 10.68 -2.86 16.60
N GLY A 47 11.36 -2.20 17.56
CA GLY A 47 11.18 -0.77 17.83
C GLY A 47 9.85 -0.40 18.49
N SER A 48 9.09 -1.37 19.03
CA SER A 48 7.83 -1.08 19.76
C SER A 48 8.01 -0.22 21.00
N ASP A 49 9.16 -0.35 21.66
CA ASP A 49 9.58 0.45 22.81
C ASP A 49 9.65 1.96 22.48
N ILE A 50 9.92 2.31 21.21
CA ILE A 50 9.92 3.70 20.76
C ILE A 50 8.53 4.31 20.89
N PHE A 51 7.48 3.53 20.56
CA PHE A 51 6.09 4.01 20.54
C PHE A 51 5.53 4.27 21.94
N GLU A 52 6.10 3.66 22.99
CA GLU A 52 5.73 3.94 24.39
C GLU A 52 5.98 5.39 24.80
N ASN A 53 6.92 6.07 24.14
CA ASN A 53 7.24 7.47 24.39
C ASN A 53 6.29 8.46 23.67
N TYR A 54 5.40 7.96 22.80
CA TYR A 54 4.48 8.78 22.01
C TYR A 54 3.03 8.40 22.35
N PRO A 55 2.32 9.20 23.17
CA PRO A 55 0.97 8.86 23.62
C PRO A 55 -0.02 8.55 22.50
N ALA A 56 0.12 9.21 21.33
CA ALA A 56 -0.72 8.98 20.17
C ALA A 56 -0.48 7.60 19.50
N LEU A 57 0.69 6.99 19.69
CA LEU A 57 1.06 5.72 19.05
C LEU A 57 0.91 4.52 19.97
N LYS A 58 0.85 4.75 21.29
CA LYS A 58 0.88 3.70 22.31
C LYS A 58 -0.23 2.66 22.18
N SER A 59 -1.42 3.06 21.72
CA SER A 59 -2.57 2.14 21.54
C SER A 59 -2.70 1.58 20.12
N MET A 60 -1.85 2.02 19.19
CA MET A 60 -1.91 1.61 17.79
C MET A 60 -1.05 0.37 17.56
N LYS A 61 -1.56 -0.53 16.72
CA LYS A 61 -0.77 -1.65 16.19
C LYS A 61 -0.21 -1.24 14.83
N PHE A 62 1.08 -1.47 14.62
CA PHE A 62 1.77 -1.25 13.36
C PHE A 62 2.38 -2.57 12.90
N CYS A 63 1.54 -3.46 12.38
CA CYS A 63 1.92 -4.84 12.08
C CYS A 63 1.72 -5.23 10.62
N SER A 64 1.09 -4.37 9.82
CA SER A 64 0.92 -4.57 8.37
C SER A 64 1.81 -3.66 7.54
N LEU A 65 1.94 -3.97 6.24
CA LEU A 65 2.68 -3.12 5.30
C LEU A 65 2.08 -1.71 5.28
N ILE A 66 0.76 -1.60 5.12
CA ILE A 66 0.09 -0.30 5.03
C ILE A 66 0.33 0.53 6.29
N GLU A 67 0.13 -0.02 7.49
CA GLU A 67 0.33 0.70 8.75
C GLU A 67 1.79 1.15 8.92
N CYS A 68 2.75 0.28 8.59
CA CYS A 68 4.16 0.63 8.68
C CYS A 68 4.58 1.67 7.63
N MET A 69 3.94 1.71 6.46
CA MET A 69 4.14 2.79 5.49
C MET A 69 3.62 4.12 6.03
N PHE A 70 2.47 4.12 6.73
CA PHE A 70 1.95 5.33 7.37
C PHE A 70 2.86 5.86 8.48
N LEU A 71 3.57 5.01 9.22
CA LEU A 71 4.56 5.46 10.19
C LEU A 71 5.70 6.30 9.58
N LEU A 72 5.96 6.19 8.27
CA LEU A 72 6.95 7.03 7.59
C LEU A 72 6.50 8.49 7.43
N SER A 73 5.25 8.83 7.76
CA SER A 73 4.78 10.22 7.74
C SER A 73 5.24 11.04 8.96
N TYR A 74 5.75 10.39 10.01
CA TYR A 74 6.25 11.06 11.21
C TYR A 74 7.60 11.72 10.95
N GLU A 75 7.88 12.85 11.61
CA GLU A 75 9.15 13.57 11.44
C GLU A 75 10.27 12.95 12.29
N GLU A 76 9.92 12.25 13.35
CA GLU A 76 10.86 11.66 14.28
C GLU A 76 11.62 10.49 13.65
N GLN A 77 12.93 10.65 13.51
CA GLN A 77 13.81 9.66 12.90
C GLN A 77 13.72 8.28 13.58
N ALA A 78 13.49 8.25 14.90
CA ALA A 78 13.30 7.01 15.66
C ALA A 78 12.06 6.23 15.18
N ILE A 79 10.95 6.93 14.91
CA ILE A 79 9.72 6.33 14.38
C ILE A 79 9.95 5.86 12.94
N GLN A 80 10.57 6.69 12.10
CA GLN A 80 10.89 6.31 10.71
C GLN A 80 11.81 5.09 10.63
N LEU A 81 12.79 4.99 11.53
CA LEU A 81 13.68 3.83 11.61
C LEU A 81 12.94 2.56 12.03
N ALA A 82 12.06 2.64 13.03
CA ALA A 82 11.20 1.53 13.41
C ALA A 82 10.30 1.08 12.26
N ALA A 83 9.69 2.03 11.55
CA ALA A 83 8.86 1.77 10.37
C ALA A 83 9.65 1.03 9.28
N LYS A 84 10.84 1.52 8.93
CA LYS A 84 11.71 0.87 7.94
C LYS A 84 12.08 -0.56 8.35
N ASN A 85 12.49 -0.77 9.61
CA ASN A 85 12.87 -2.10 10.09
C ASN A 85 11.69 -3.08 10.05
N ARG A 86 10.48 -2.61 10.39
CA ARG A 86 9.26 -3.42 10.29
C ARG A 86 8.90 -3.74 8.85
N LEU A 87 8.96 -2.77 7.93
CA LEU A 87 8.74 -3.02 6.50
C LEU A 87 9.70 -4.09 5.97
N LEU A 88 10.99 -3.97 6.27
CA LEU A 88 11.99 -4.99 5.88
C LEU A 88 11.67 -6.37 6.46
N GLY A 89 11.29 -6.42 7.74
CA GLY A 89 10.90 -7.66 8.41
C GLY A 89 9.67 -8.31 7.78
N ILE A 90 8.61 -7.52 7.55
CA ILE A 90 7.34 -7.99 6.97
C ILE A 90 7.58 -8.49 5.54
N THR A 91 8.29 -7.72 4.71
CA THR A 91 8.63 -8.13 3.35
C THR A 91 9.44 -9.43 3.34
N THR A 92 10.38 -9.58 4.26
CA THR A 92 11.17 -10.82 4.39
C THR A 92 10.30 -11.99 4.82
N GLN A 93 9.36 -11.79 5.73
CA GLN A 93 8.45 -12.83 6.17
C GLN A 93 7.47 -13.26 5.06
N LEU A 94 6.91 -12.29 4.33
CA LEU A 94 6.08 -12.54 3.14
C LEU A 94 6.82 -13.38 2.09
N TYR A 95 8.08 -13.04 1.81
CA TYR A 95 8.94 -13.82 0.92
C TYR A 95 9.10 -15.28 1.39
N LYS A 96 9.44 -15.48 2.67
CA LYS A 96 9.62 -16.81 3.26
C LYS A 96 8.35 -17.66 3.24
N GLU A 97 7.20 -17.01 3.28
CA GLU A 97 5.89 -17.64 3.17
C GLU A 97 5.49 -17.95 1.71
N GLY A 98 6.37 -17.69 0.74
CA GLY A 98 6.12 -17.91 -0.68
C GLY A 98 5.25 -16.83 -1.34
N ASN A 99 5.09 -15.68 -0.69
CA ASN A 99 4.30 -14.55 -1.18
C ASN A 99 5.17 -13.29 -1.33
N PRO A 100 6.21 -13.28 -2.19
CA PRO A 100 6.94 -12.05 -2.46
C PRO A 100 5.99 -10.97 -2.98
N VAL A 101 6.20 -9.72 -2.57
CA VAL A 101 5.30 -8.61 -2.93
C VAL A 101 6.01 -7.50 -3.69
N TYR A 102 5.29 -6.86 -4.61
CA TYR A 102 5.75 -5.68 -5.34
C TYR A 102 4.67 -4.60 -5.36
N LEU A 103 4.98 -3.46 -4.76
CA LEU A 103 4.08 -2.32 -4.62
C LEU A 103 4.15 -1.42 -5.85
N ILE A 104 3.01 -1.14 -6.46
CA ILE A 104 2.86 -0.28 -7.64
C ILE A 104 1.85 0.84 -7.37
N ASN A 105 1.98 1.94 -8.11
CA ASN A 105 1.05 3.07 -8.04
C ASN A 105 0.89 3.75 -9.39
N GLY A 106 -0.12 4.61 -9.48
CA GLY A 106 -0.41 5.40 -10.67
C GLY A 106 -1.63 4.91 -11.43
N LEU A 107 -1.94 5.62 -12.50
CA LEU A 107 -3.09 5.33 -13.35
C LEU A 107 -3.01 3.89 -13.84
N ASP A 108 -4.13 3.17 -13.76
CA ASP A 108 -4.25 1.75 -14.12
C ASP A 108 -3.45 0.76 -13.25
N SER A 109 -2.86 1.20 -12.13
CA SER A 109 -2.13 0.30 -11.22
C SER A 109 -3.02 -0.80 -10.64
N PHE A 110 -4.30 -0.51 -10.37
CA PHE A 110 -5.27 -1.52 -9.94
C PHE A 110 -5.49 -2.59 -11.02
N LEU A 111 -5.74 -2.17 -12.26
CA LEU A 111 -5.93 -3.08 -13.40
C LEU A 111 -4.66 -3.90 -13.68
N THR A 112 -3.50 -3.25 -13.57
CA THR A 112 -2.19 -3.90 -13.72
C THR A 112 -1.97 -4.97 -12.66
N ALA A 113 -2.24 -4.66 -11.39
CA ALA A 113 -2.14 -5.63 -10.30
C ALA A 113 -3.12 -6.79 -10.50
N GLN A 114 -4.37 -6.50 -10.88
CA GLN A 114 -5.38 -7.53 -11.14
C GLN A 114 -4.92 -8.48 -12.26
N GLU A 115 -4.41 -7.95 -13.37
CA GLU A 115 -3.96 -8.76 -14.49
C GLU A 115 -2.75 -9.62 -14.10
N LYS A 116 -1.74 -9.00 -13.47
CA LYS A 116 -0.52 -9.69 -13.05
C LYS A 116 -0.76 -10.77 -12.00
N ASN A 117 -1.74 -10.59 -11.11
CA ASN A 117 -2.02 -11.57 -10.06
C ASN A 117 -2.93 -12.72 -10.51
N LYS A 118 -3.38 -12.77 -11.78
CA LYS A 118 -4.17 -13.90 -12.30
C LYS A 118 -3.35 -15.18 -12.41
N ASN A 119 -2.05 -15.06 -12.64
CA ASN A 119 -1.12 -16.16 -12.77
C ASN A 119 0.10 -15.86 -11.90
N LEU A 120 0.25 -16.54 -10.76
CA LEU A 120 1.39 -16.31 -9.87
C LEU A 120 2.60 -17.17 -10.27
N ASP A 121 2.43 -18.13 -11.17
CA ASP A 121 3.51 -19.08 -11.53
C ASP A 121 4.54 -18.47 -12.51
N ASP A 122 4.28 -17.30 -13.10
CA ASP A 122 5.13 -16.70 -14.14
C ASP A 122 6.25 -15.78 -13.61
N ASP A 123 6.05 -15.11 -12.48
CA ASP A 123 6.93 -14.05 -11.96
C ASP A 123 7.48 -14.39 -10.55
N ASN A 124 7.99 -15.61 -10.30
CA ASN A 124 8.45 -16.06 -8.97
C ASN A 124 7.38 -15.96 -7.86
N HIS A 125 6.09 -16.16 -8.16
CA HIS A 125 4.99 -15.98 -7.21
C HIS A 125 4.85 -14.53 -6.69
N LEU A 126 5.34 -13.55 -7.45
CA LEU A 126 5.27 -12.14 -7.09
C LEU A 126 3.83 -11.63 -7.11
N VAL A 127 3.37 -11.14 -5.96
CA VAL A 127 2.07 -10.51 -5.80
C VAL A 127 2.21 -8.99 -5.97
N TYR A 128 1.53 -8.46 -6.98
CA TYR A 128 1.46 -7.02 -7.23
C TYR A 128 0.40 -6.38 -6.34
N ILE A 129 0.76 -5.30 -5.66
CA ILE A 129 -0.14 -4.58 -4.74
C ILE A 129 -0.20 -3.13 -5.19
N THR A 130 -1.40 -2.65 -5.54
CA THR A 130 -1.60 -1.20 -5.72
C THR A 130 -1.71 -0.52 -4.36
N PHE A 131 -0.93 0.53 -4.14
CA PHE A 131 -1.01 1.33 -2.91
C PHE A 131 -1.55 2.74 -3.13
N ALA A 132 -1.75 3.15 -4.40
CA ALA A 132 -2.42 4.39 -4.78
C ALA A 132 -2.77 4.40 -6.28
N GLU A 133 -3.99 4.80 -6.62
CA GLU A 133 -4.51 4.76 -7.99
C GLU A 133 -4.08 5.95 -8.89
N CYS A 134 -3.65 7.07 -8.30
CA CYS A 134 -3.33 8.29 -9.06
C CYS A 134 -1.99 8.89 -8.64
N THR A 135 -1.97 9.50 -7.45
CA THR A 135 -0.76 10.06 -6.85
C THR A 135 -0.63 9.51 -5.44
N ALA A 136 0.61 9.34 -4.99
CA ALA A 136 0.90 8.87 -3.64
C ALA A 136 1.73 9.94 -2.92
N PRO A 137 1.45 10.24 -1.64
CA PRO A 137 2.34 11.02 -0.79
C PRO A 137 3.76 10.44 -0.73
N LYS A 138 4.75 11.28 -0.41
CA LYS A 138 6.17 10.86 -0.37
C LYS A 138 6.39 9.64 0.53
N PHE A 139 5.81 9.63 1.73
CA PHE A 139 5.99 8.54 2.69
C PHE A 139 5.48 7.19 2.16
N LEU A 140 4.38 7.15 1.40
CA LEU A 140 3.91 5.91 0.77
C LEU A 140 4.87 5.46 -0.34
N ARG A 141 5.39 6.39 -1.14
CA ARG A 141 6.37 6.05 -2.18
C ARG A 141 7.67 5.51 -1.58
N ASP A 142 8.16 6.13 -0.51
CA ASP A 142 9.36 5.68 0.20
C ASP A 142 9.14 4.28 0.80
N GLY A 143 7.97 4.04 1.39
CA GLY A 143 7.59 2.73 1.91
C GLY A 143 7.54 1.66 0.82
N ALA A 144 6.94 1.98 -0.33
CA ALA A 144 6.88 1.09 -1.47
C ALA A 144 8.28 0.77 -2.02
N GLN A 145 9.17 1.78 -2.06
CA GLN A 145 10.56 1.57 -2.46
C GLN A 145 11.29 0.62 -1.50
N ILE A 146 11.15 0.79 -0.18
CA ILE A 146 11.79 -0.10 0.82
C ILE A 146 11.36 -1.55 0.60
N VAL A 147 10.06 -1.79 0.42
CA VAL A 147 9.51 -3.12 0.18
C VAL A 147 10.03 -3.70 -1.14
N ASN A 148 9.93 -2.94 -2.24
CA ASN A 148 10.33 -3.41 -3.57
C ASN A 148 11.83 -3.71 -3.65
N ASP A 149 12.65 -2.88 -3.01
CA ASP A 149 14.10 -3.07 -2.93
C ASP A 149 14.43 -4.33 -2.14
N GLN A 150 13.77 -4.57 -1.00
CA GLN A 150 13.97 -5.78 -0.20
C GLN A 150 13.50 -7.04 -0.93
N THR A 151 12.33 -7.02 -1.57
CA THR A 151 11.85 -8.16 -2.37
C THR A 151 12.85 -8.51 -3.46
N ARG A 152 13.34 -7.51 -4.21
CA ARG A 152 14.33 -7.72 -5.28
C ARG A 152 15.65 -8.28 -4.75
N LEU A 153 16.11 -7.81 -3.59
CA LEU A 153 17.31 -8.36 -2.94
C LEU A 153 17.14 -9.85 -2.61
N LEU A 154 15.99 -10.26 -2.07
CA LEU A 154 15.71 -11.65 -1.71
C LEU A 154 15.64 -12.56 -2.95
N ILE A 155 14.93 -12.14 -4.00
CA ILE A 155 14.86 -12.86 -5.28
C ILE A 155 16.27 -13.06 -5.88
N ASN A 156 17.09 -12.01 -5.87
CA ASN A 156 18.44 -12.06 -6.43
C ASN A 156 19.41 -12.93 -5.61
N GLN A 157 19.23 -12.99 -4.29
CA GLN A 157 20.02 -13.87 -3.43
C GLN A 157 19.69 -15.34 -3.71
N GLU A 158 18.42 -15.69 -3.84
CA GLU A 158 18.00 -17.07 -4.14
C GLU A 158 18.50 -17.54 -5.52
N SER A 159 18.41 -16.71 -6.55
CA SER A 159 18.92 -17.05 -7.89
C SER A 159 20.45 -17.26 -7.92
N SER A 160 21.20 -16.54 -7.09
CA SER A 160 22.65 -16.73 -6.93
C SER A 160 23.03 -18.01 -6.18
N LEU A 161 22.16 -18.51 -5.29
CA LEU A 161 22.34 -19.77 -4.56
C LEU A 161 21.91 -20.99 -5.41
N GLY A 162 20.93 -20.81 -6.29
CA GLY A 162 20.44 -21.84 -7.21
C GLY A 162 21.37 -22.17 -8.38
N THR A 163 22.36 -21.33 -8.67
CA THR A 163 23.35 -21.53 -9.74
C THR A 163 24.62 -22.29 -9.28
N SER A 164 24.65 -22.78 -8.04
CA SER A 164 25.76 -23.55 -7.45
C SER A 164 25.41 -25.03 -7.22
N LYS A 165 24.59 -25.63 -8.10
CA LYS A 165 24.32 -27.08 -8.12
C LYS A 165 24.58 -27.66 -9.51
#